data_AF-A0A532V2H7-F1
#
_entry.id   AF-A0A532V2H7-F1
#
_cell.length_a   1.000
_cell.length_b   1.000
_cell.length_c   1.000
_cell.angle_alpha   90.00
_cell.angle_beta   90.00
_cell.angle_gamma   90.00
#
_symmetry.space_group_name_H-M   'P 1'
#
loop_
_entity.id
_entity.type
_entity.pdbx_description
1 polymer ?
#
loop_
_entity_poly.entity_id
_entity_poly.type
_entity_poly.pdbx_seq_one_letter_code
_entity_poly.pdbx_strand_id
1 'polypeptide(L)'
;MGLVRKRVYISTAERSGALYAGLISQELKKAGTQIIWPAALQESDAPVGFAAGIEGAGEALVRMKRIEREVRRVKPDVFLAVAWSEPNTILGLRLRDLKGMRRVFFAPPQLWAWGRFRATLLRKGYHSLLCLYPREAAFLGSLGLPARFTGNPLVEHLTPYFDVKRKTSRASRRSIALLAGSRPSEQSRHKTLLKGFRDAWKQLYPKDRAIWLFLTEGEAKDASFLLEGYDKATGGSTRYRALASADLAVVASGTACLETALLGIPQVVFYSLPRLEVALIRMLARVKHFALPNVIIAEDAVPELLNPHVGDLVEEAKLTICKPKEARELAIRLRKELTT
;
A
#
# COMPACT_ATOMS: atom_id res chain seq x y z
N MET A 1 -23.28 -34.86 10.11
CA MET A 1 -22.81 -34.31 8.81
C MET A 1 -21.74 -33.27 9.09
N GLY A 2 -20.49 -33.52 8.72
CA GLY A 2 -19.39 -32.56 8.93
C GLY A 2 -19.62 -31.30 8.10
N LEU A 3 -19.48 -30.12 8.72
CA LEU A 3 -19.51 -28.83 8.03
C LEU A 3 -18.44 -28.84 6.92
N VAL A 4 -18.87 -28.88 5.66
CA VAL A 4 -17.97 -28.78 4.51
C VAL A 4 -17.34 -27.39 4.54
N ARG A 5 -16.08 -27.30 4.98
CA ARG A 5 -15.34 -26.04 5.00
C ARG A 5 -15.13 -25.55 3.57
N LYS A 6 -15.55 -24.31 3.30
CA LYS A 6 -15.29 -23.67 2.01
C LYS A 6 -13.78 -23.52 1.81
N ARG A 7 -13.31 -23.77 0.59
CA ARG A 7 -11.89 -23.68 0.21
C ARG A 7 -11.66 -22.41 -0.59
N VAL A 8 -10.82 -21.52 -0.09
CA VAL A 8 -10.47 -20.25 -0.73
C VAL A 8 -9.02 -20.27 -1.16
N TYR A 9 -8.78 -20.11 -2.46
CA TYR A 9 -7.43 -19.93 -3.01
C TYR A 9 -7.13 -18.45 -3.13
N ILE A 10 -6.06 -17.97 -2.49
CA ILE A 10 -5.68 -16.55 -2.48
C ILE A 10 -4.53 -16.29 -3.47
N SER A 11 -4.70 -15.36 -4.40
CA SER A 11 -3.70 -14.98 -5.40
C SER A 11 -3.21 -13.56 -5.17
N THR A 12 -1.94 -13.42 -4.76
CA THR A 12 -1.22 -12.14 -4.62
C THR A 12 0.27 -12.35 -4.91
N ALA A 13 0.95 -11.30 -5.34
CA ALA A 13 2.39 -11.30 -5.49
C ALA A 13 3.03 -9.91 -5.34
N GLU A 14 2.31 -8.97 -4.74
CA GLU A 14 2.86 -7.67 -4.38
C GLU A 14 2.73 -7.44 -2.87
N ARG A 15 3.59 -6.58 -2.34
CA ARG A 15 3.75 -6.39 -0.90
C ARG A 15 2.48 -5.89 -0.21
N SER A 16 1.84 -4.86 -0.77
CA SER A 16 0.55 -4.35 -0.28
C SER A 16 -0.54 -5.42 -0.36
N GLY A 17 -0.60 -6.16 -1.47
CA GLY A 17 -1.50 -7.30 -1.65
C GLY A 17 -1.28 -8.41 -0.64
N ALA A 18 -0.03 -8.69 -0.26
CA ALA A 18 0.29 -9.68 0.78
C ALA A 18 -0.21 -9.25 2.17
N LEU A 19 -0.06 -7.97 2.53
CA LEU A 19 -0.64 -7.41 3.77
C LEU A 19 -2.15 -7.63 3.81
N TYR A 20 -2.87 -7.23 2.75
CA TYR A 20 -4.32 -7.42 2.68
C TYR A 20 -4.71 -8.90 2.70
N ALA A 21 -4.01 -9.75 1.94
CA ALA A 21 -4.24 -11.18 1.93
C ALA A 21 -4.06 -11.80 3.32
N GLY A 22 -3.06 -11.35 4.08
CA GLY A 22 -2.84 -11.72 5.47
C GLY A 22 -4.04 -11.41 6.35
N LEU A 23 -4.46 -10.15 6.38
CA LEU A 23 -5.61 -9.68 7.15
C LEU A 23 -6.89 -10.45 6.79
N ILE A 24 -7.19 -10.58 5.49
CA ILE A 24 -8.36 -11.31 5.01
C ILE A 24 -8.30 -12.80 5.39
N SER A 25 -7.11 -13.42 5.31
CA SER A 25 -6.96 -14.84 5.63
C SER A 25 -7.25 -15.14 7.11
N GLN A 26 -6.91 -14.22 8.03
CA GLN A 26 -7.19 -14.37 9.45
C GLN A 26 -8.71 -14.40 9.71
N GLU A 27 -9.45 -13.46 9.11
CA GLU A 27 -10.90 -13.40 9.24
C GLU A 27 -11.60 -14.61 8.58
N LEU A 28 -11.13 -15.04 7.40
CA LEU A 28 -11.67 -16.23 6.75
C LEU A 28 -11.46 -17.51 7.58
N LYS A 29 -10.30 -17.65 8.24
CA LYS A 29 -10.03 -18.79 9.14
C LYS A 29 -10.95 -18.79 10.36
N LYS A 30 -11.19 -17.61 10.97
CA LYS A 30 -12.18 -17.46 12.06
C LYS A 30 -13.58 -17.91 11.63
N ALA A 31 -13.94 -17.65 10.37
CA ALA A 31 -15.18 -18.11 9.75
C ALA A 31 -15.19 -19.61 9.35
N GLY A 32 -14.15 -20.38 9.69
CA GLY A 32 -14.07 -21.83 9.41
C GLY A 32 -13.69 -22.17 7.96
N THR A 33 -13.09 -21.24 7.22
CA THR A 33 -12.67 -21.43 5.82
C THR A 33 -11.29 -22.08 5.74
N GLN A 34 -11.09 -23.00 4.80
CA GLN A 34 -9.76 -23.52 4.46
C GLN A 34 -9.08 -22.59 3.46
N ILE A 35 -7.91 -22.06 3.83
CA ILE A 35 -7.11 -21.21 2.94
C ILE A 35 -6.11 -22.06 2.18
N ILE A 36 -6.00 -21.82 0.88
CA ILE A 36 -5.00 -22.42 0.01
C ILE A 36 -4.13 -21.27 -0.52
N TRP A 37 -2.85 -21.33 -0.17
CA TRP A 37 -1.84 -20.44 -0.72
C TRP A 37 -1.17 -21.08 -1.93
N PRO A 38 -0.73 -20.28 -2.92
CA PRO A 38 0.16 -20.76 -3.96
C PRO A 38 1.38 -21.41 -3.33
N ALA A 39 1.92 -22.48 -3.90
CA ALA A 39 3.02 -23.24 -3.27
C ALA A 39 4.35 -22.46 -3.09
N ALA A 40 4.40 -21.19 -3.51
CA ALA A 40 5.49 -20.23 -3.24
C ALA A 40 5.12 -19.17 -2.18
N LEU A 41 4.00 -19.34 -1.48
CA LEU A 41 3.51 -18.53 -0.37
C LEU A 41 3.21 -19.51 0.78
N GLN A 42 4.00 -19.47 1.85
CA GLN A 42 3.65 -20.21 3.05
C GLN A 42 2.80 -19.34 3.98
N GLU A 43 1.98 -19.99 4.80
CA GLU A 43 1.04 -19.36 5.73
C GLU A 43 1.76 -18.46 6.77
N SER A 44 3.05 -18.73 7.02
CA SER A 44 3.97 -17.93 7.85
C SER A 44 4.30 -16.55 7.27
N ASP A 45 4.17 -16.36 5.96
CA ASP A 45 4.60 -15.14 5.25
C ASP A 45 3.47 -14.09 5.16
N ALA A 46 2.25 -14.47 5.53
CA ALA A 46 1.05 -13.67 5.36
C ALA A 46 0.84 -12.59 6.45
N PRO A 47 1.26 -12.76 7.73
CA PRO A 47 1.14 -11.69 8.73
C PRO A 47 2.42 -10.84 8.90
N VAL A 48 3.59 -11.35 8.51
CA VAL A 48 4.89 -10.73 8.79
C VAL A 48 5.70 -10.63 7.50
N GLY A 49 5.61 -9.48 6.85
CA GLY A 49 6.66 -9.00 5.95
C GLY A 49 6.98 -9.90 4.75
N PHE A 50 6.05 -10.04 3.81
CA PHE A 50 6.37 -10.50 2.46
C PHE A 50 7.46 -9.61 1.84
N ALA A 51 8.67 -10.17 1.66
CA ALA A 51 9.86 -9.49 1.14
C ALA A 51 10.08 -9.67 -0.37
N ALA A 52 9.31 -10.54 -1.04
CA ALA A 52 9.54 -10.85 -2.45
C ALA A 52 8.57 -10.08 -3.38
N GLY A 53 8.80 -8.79 -3.58
CA GLY A 53 8.19 -8.11 -4.72
C GLY A 53 8.58 -8.79 -6.04
N ILE A 54 7.67 -8.88 -7.01
CA ILE A 54 8.03 -9.32 -8.37
C ILE A 54 8.75 -8.17 -9.08
N GLU A 55 9.92 -8.45 -9.65
CA GLU A 55 10.79 -7.42 -10.25
C GLU A 55 10.68 -7.34 -11.78
N GLY A 56 9.85 -8.18 -12.42
CA GLY A 56 9.69 -8.11 -13.87
C GLY A 56 8.49 -8.85 -14.46
N ALA A 57 8.15 -8.49 -15.70
CA ALA A 57 7.03 -9.07 -16.45
C ALA A 57 7.19 -10.59 -16.70
N GLY A 58 8.43 -11.07 -16.86
CA GLY A 58 8.72 -12.49 -17.06
C GLY A 58 8.41 -13.34 -15.82
N GLU A 59 8.85 -12.90 -14.65
CA GLU A 59 8.53 -13.55 -13.37
C GLU A 59 7.03 -13.54 -13.08
N ALA A 60 6.35 -12.43 -13.38
CA ALA A 60 4.90 -12.32 -13.26
C ALA A 60 4.18 -13.38 -14.11
N LEU A 61 4.63 -13.58 -15.35
CA LEU A 61 4.05 -14.58 -16.26
C LEU A 61 4.28 -16.02 -15.77
N VAL A 62 5.48 -16.33 -15.29
CA VAL A 62 5.82 -17.66 -14.74
C VAL A 62 4.94 -17.95 -13.52
N ARG A 63 4.84 -17.00 -12.58
CA ARG A 63 4.02 -17.14 -11.38
C ARG A 63 2.54 -17.27 -11.71
N MET A 64 2.04 -16.48 -12.68
CA MET A 64 0.67 -16.57 -13.18
C MET A 64 0.37 -17.97 -13.73
N LYS A 65 1.23 -18.52 -14.59
CA LYS A 65 1.08 -19.89 -15.15
C LYS A 65 1.11 -20.97 -14.07
N ARG A 66 1.86 -20.76 -12.98
CA ARG A 66 1.90 -21.69 -11.83
C ARG A 66 0.58 -21.63 -11.06
N ILE A 67 0.12 -20.44 -10.70
CA ILE A 67 -1.16 -20.23 -10.00
C ILE A 67 -2.32 -20.83 -10.80
N GLU A 68 -2.36 -20.58 -12.12
CA GLU A 68 -3.38 -21.15 -12.99
C GLU A 68 -3.44 -22.69 -12.91
N ARG A 69 -2.28 -23.35 -12.99
CA ARG A 69 -2.18 -24.82 -12.86
C ARG A 69 -2.62 -25.31 -11.48
N GLU A 70 -2.21 -24.62 -10.42
CA GLU A 70 -2.56 -24.99 -9.04
C GLU A 70 -4.06 -24.85 -8.78
N VAL A 71 -4.68 -23.74 -9.21
CA VAL A 71 -6.14 -23.53 -9.09
C VAL A 71 -6.91 -24.59 -9.87
N ARG A 72 -6.49 -24.93 -11.09
CA ARG A 72 -7.13 -25.98 -11.91
C ARG A 72 -7.03 -27.36 -11.29
N ARG A 73 -5.93 -27.66 -10.59
CA ARG A 73 -5.73 -28.91 -9.86
C ARG A 73 -6.59 -28.98 -8.59
N VAL A 74 -6.59 -27.93 -7.79
CA VAL A 74 -7.25 -27.92 -6.47
C VAL A 74 -8.76 -27.68 -6.57
N LYS A 75 -9.20 -26.94 -7.59
CA LYS A 75 -10.61 -26.56 -7.84
C LYS A 75 -11.29 -25.97 -6.58
N PRO A 76 -10.79 -24.85 -6.05
CA PRO A 76 -11.33 -24.25 -4.82
C PRO A 76 -12.80 -23.79 -5.02
N ASP A 77 -13.53 -23.60 -3.92
CA ASP A 77 -14.86 -22.98 -3.98
C ASP A 77 -14.77 -21.50 -4.39
N VAL A 78 -13.70 -20.82 -3.98
CA VAL A 78 -13.45 -19.41 -4.28
C VAL A 78 -12.01 -19.20 -4.74
N PHE A 79 -11.83 -18.49 -5.84
CA PHE A 79 -10.59 -17.84 -6.22
C PHE A 79 -10.66 -16.37 -5.81
N LEU A 80 -9.83 -15.98 -4.84
CA LEU A 80 -9.71 -14.63 -4.32
C LEU A 80 -8.42 -14.00 -4.86
N ALA A 81 -8.57 -13.15 -5.88
CA ALA A 81 -7.48 -12.27 -6.29
C ALA A 81 -7.37 -11.12 -5.30
N VAL A 82 -6.15 -10.83 -4.84
CA VAL A 82 -5.86 -9.72 -3.93
C VAL A 82 -4.81 -8.84 -4.59
N ALA A 83 -5.24 -7.64 -5.01
CA ALA A 83 -4.39 -6.66 -5.68
C ALA A 83 -3.65 -7.28 -6.89
N TRP A 84 -2.39 -6.91 -7.18
CA TRP A 84 -1.60 -7.48 -8.28
C TRP A 84 -2.36 -7.47 -9.62
N SER A 85 -2.79 -6.25 -9.97
CA SER A 85 -3.86 -5.93 -10.92
C SER A 85 -3.82 -6.67 -12.26
N GLU A 86 -2.74 -6.54 -13.04
CA GLU A 86 -2.68 -7.08 -14.40
C GLU A 86 -2.72 -8.62 -14.41
N PRO A 87 -1.85 -9.35 -13.68
CA PRO A 87 -1.88 -10.81 -13.70
C PRO A 87 -3.18 -11.39 -13.12
N ASN A 88 -3.72 -10.80 -12.05
CA ASN A 88 -5.00 -11.25 -11.50
C ASN A 88 -6.17 -10.95 -12.46
N THR A 89 -6.16 -9.84 -13.19
CA THR A 89 -7.18 -9.59 -14.24
C THR A 89 -7.17 -10.70 -15.30
N ILE A 90 -5.98 -11.12 -15.74
CA ILE A 90 -5.82 -12.21 -16.72
C ILE A 90 -6.23 -13.56 -16.13
N LEU A 91 -5.84 -13.88 -14.90
CA LEU A 91 -6.20 -15.14 -14.22
C LEU A 91 -7.72 -15.30 -14.10
N GLY A 92 -8.44 -14.24 -13.76
CA GLY A 92 -9.90 -14.27 -13.69
C GLY A 92 -10.55 -14.72 -15.01
N LEU A 93 -10.01 -14.24 -16.14
CA LEU A 93 -10.46 -14.66 -17.48
C LEU A 93 -10.07 -16.10 -17.80
N ARG A 94 -8.84 -16.48 -17.50
CA ARG A 94 -8.33 -17.83 -17.79
C ARG A 94 -9.01 -18.91 -16.97
N LEU A 95 -9.58 -18.58 -15.82
CA LEU A 95 -10.25 -19.53 -14.93
C LEU A 95 -11.79 -19.49 -15.06
N ARG A 96 -12.32 -18.82 -16.09
CA ARG A 96 -13.77 -18.66 -16.29
C ARG A 96 -14.50 -19.96 -16.60
N ASP A 97 -13.79 -20.92 -17.19
CA ASP A 97 -14.30 -22.24 -17.58
C ASP A 97 -14.52 -23.17 -16.36
N LEU A 98 -13.92 -22.86 -15.22
CA LEU A 98 -14.13 -23.60 -13.97
C LEU A 98 -15.50 -23.25 -13.36
N LYS A 99 -16.53 -24.00 -13.80
CA LYS A 99 -17.90 -23.91 -13.28
C LYS A 99 -17.93 -24.27 -11.78
N GLY A 100 -18.80 -23.59 -11.02
CA GLY A 100 -18.94 -23.80 -9.56
C GLY A 100 -17.93 -23.04 -8.69
N MET A 101 -16.84 -22.52 -9.26
CA MET A 101 -15.88 -21.68 -8.53
C MET A 101 -16.28 -20.20 -8.58
N ARG A 102 -16.45 -19.56 -7.42
CA ARG A 102 -16.64 -18.11 -7.33
C ARG A 102 -15.30 -17.41 -7.54
N ARG A 103 -15.29 -16.38 -8.38
CA ARG A 103 -14.12 -15.52 -8.63
C ARG A 103 -14.38 -14.14 -8.04
N VAL A 104 -13.57 -13.73 -7.09
CA VAL A 104 -13.66 -12.45 -6.37
C VAL A 104 -12.34 -11.71 -6.51
N PHE A 105 -12.40 -10.41 -6.77
CA PHE A 105 -11.22 -9.55 -6.84
C PHE A 105 -11.29 -8.53 -5.70
N PHE A 106 -10.41 -8.64 -4.72
CA PHE A 106 -10.19 -7.63 -3.70
C PHE A 106 -9.10 -6.64 -4.14
N ALA A 107 -9.35 -5.35 -3.96
CA ALA A 107 -8.50 -4.25 -4.45
C ALA A 107 -8.21 -4.36 -5.97
N PRO A 108 -9.24 -4.33 -6.84
CA PRO A 108 -9.06 -4.37 -8.29
C PRO A 108 -8.25 -3.17 -8.81
N PRO A 109 -7.77 -3.19 -10.07
CA PRO A 109 -7.08 -2.04 -10.65
C PRO A 109 -7.96 -0.79 -10.66
N GLN A 110 -7.37 0.33 -10.26
CA GLN A 110 -7.97 1.65 -10.43
C GLN A 110 -8.11 1.97 -11.92
N LEU A 111 -9.35 1.97 -12.42
CA LEU A 111 -9.67 2.06 -13.85
C LEU A 111 -9.72 3.49 -14.40
N TRP A 112 -9.51 4.51 -13.56
CA TRP A 112 -9.63 5.93 -13.88
C TRP A 112 -8.85 6.43 -15.11
N ALA A 113 -7.73 5.79 -15.49
CA ALA A 113 -6.92 6.21 -16.65
C ALA A 113 -7.13 5.37 -17.92
N TRP A 114 -7.73 4.17 -17.85
CA TRP A 114 -7.67 3.18 -18.95
C TRP A 114 -8.95 2.30 -19.08
N GLY A 115 -10.06 2.81 -18.55
CA GLY A 115 -11.09 1.97 -17.92
C GLY A 115 -11.95 1.09 -18.83
N ARG A 116 -12.15 1.41 -20.11
CA ARG A 116 -13.16 0.67 -20.92
C ARG A 116 -12.75 -0.77 -21.26
N PHE A 117 -11.53 -0.96 -21.75
CA PHE A 117 -11.01 -2.30 -22.05
C PHE A 117 -10.89 -3.15 -20.78
N ARG A 118 -10.25 -2.60 -19.75
CA ARG A 118 -10.07 -3.29 -18.45
C ARG A 118 -11.39 -3.60 -17.76
N ALA A 119 -12.38 -2.70 -17.80
CA ALA A 119 -13.73 -2.96 -17.29
C ALA A 119 -14.36 -4.17 -17.98
N THR A 120 -14.19 -4.31 -19.29
CA THR A 120 -14.70 -5.47 -20.03
C THR A 120 -14.03 -6.76 -19.58
N LEU A 121 -12.71 -6.74 -19.34
CA LEU A 121 -11.98 -7.89 -18.80
C LEU A 121 -12.46 -8.26 -17.39
N LEU A 122 -12.59 -7.28 -16.49
CA LEU A 122 -13.05 -7.52 -15.13
C LEU A 122 -14.47 -8.08 -15.10
N ARG A 123 -15.39 -7.54 -15.91
CA ARG A 123 -16.77 -8.03 -16.02
C ARG A 123 -16.85 -9.49 -16.46
N LYS A 124 -15.97 -9.90 -17.37
CA LYS A 124 -15.90 -11.29 -17.87
C LYS A 124 -15.18 -12.23 -16.90
N GLY A 125 -14.20 -11.74 -16.16
CA GLY A 125 -13.34 -12.55 -15.30
C GLY A 125 -13.88 -12.77 -13.88
N TYR A 126 -14.59 -11.79 -13.34
CA TYR A 126 -14.94 -11.73 -11.93
C TYR A 126 -16.42 -11.57 -11.68
N HIS A 127 -16.88 -12.21 -10.62
CA HIS A 127 -18.28 -12.12 -10.24
C HIS A 127 -18.53 -11.10 -9.11
N SER A 128 -17.49 -10.65 -8.42
CA SER A 128 -17.55 -9.58 -7.43
C SER A 128 -16.21 -8.88 -7.33
N LEU A 129 -16.24 -7.55 -7.24
CA LEU A 129 -15.09 -6.70 -7.01
C LEU A 129 -15.27 -6.02 -5.65
N LEU A 130 -14.31 -6.20 -4.74
CA LEU A 130 -14.28 -5.59 -3.42
C LEU A 130 -13.27 -4.45 -3.44
N CYS A 131 -13.77 -3.23 -3.50
CA CYS A 131 -12.97 -2.02 -3.69
C CYS A 131 -12.51 -1.48 -2.34
N LEU A 132 -11.35 -0.81 -2.35
CA LEU A 132 -10.77 -0.22 -1.14
C LEU A 132 -11.34 1.17 -0.83
N TYR A 133 -12.06 1.77 -1.79
CA TYR A 133 -12.54 3.15 -1.71
C TYR A 133 -14.00 3.25 -2.20
N PRO A 134 -14.85 4.07 -1.55
CA PRO A 134 -16.24 4.27 -1.98
C PRO A 134 -16.36 4.79 -3.41
N ARG A 135 -15.55 5.79 -3.78
CA ARG A 135 -15.55 6.39 -5.13
C ARG A 135 -15.15 5.40 -6.22
N GLU A 136 -14.21 4.51 -5.91
CA GLU A 136 -13.82 3.43 -6.83
C GLU A 136 -14.98 2.46 -7.05
N ALA A 137 -15.64 2.03 -5.97
CA ALA A 137 -16.81 1.15 -6.08
C ALA A 137 -17.93 1.80 -6.90
N ALA A 138 -18.22 3.08 -6.65
CA ALA A 138 -19.23 3.84 -7.39
C ALA A 138 -18.87 3.96 -8.88
N PHE A 139 -17.62 4.29 -9.21
CA PHE A 139 -17.16 4.39 -10.60
C PHE A 139 -17.22 3.05 -11.33
N LEU A 140 -16.78 1.96 -10.71
CA LEU A 140 -16.88 0.64 -11.34
C LEU A 140 -18.35 0.20 -11.45
N GLY A 141 -19.17 0.52 -10.46
CA GLY A 141 -20.62 0.29 -10.48
C GLY A 141 -21.32 1.04 -11.61
N SER A 142 -20.96 2.30 -11.88
CA SER A 142 -21.51 3.08 -12.99
C SER A 142 -21.13 2.52 -14.37
N LEU A 143 -20.06 1.72 -14.43
CA LEU A 143 -19.70 0.94 -15.61
C LEU A 143 -20.44 -0.41 -15.68
N GLY A 144 -21.31 -0.76 -14.73
CA GLY A 144 -22.02 -2.04 -14.69
C GLY A 144 -21.12 -3.21 -14.28
N LEU A 145 -20.11 -2.97 -13.43
CA LEU A 145 -19.32 -4.02 -12.79
C LEU A 145 -19.94 -4.38 -11.42
N PRO A 146 -19.82 -5.63 -10.95
CA PRO A 146 -20.32 -6.05 -9.64
C PRO A 146 -19.40 -5.59 -8.50
N ALA A 147 -19.19 -4.27 -8.41
CA ALA A 147 -18.29 -3.63 -7.48
C ALA A 147 -19.01 -3.16 -6.22
N ARG A 148 -18.37 -3.38 -5.07
CA ARG A 148 -18.83 -2.88 -3.77
C ARG A 148 -17.66 -2.43 -2.93
N PHE A 149 -17.88 -1.40 -2.12
CA PHE A 149 -16.98 -0.99 -1.07
C PHE A 149 -17.29 -1.82 0.19
N THR A 150 -16.25 -2.28 0.89
CA THR A 150 -16.40 -3.13 2.09
C THR A 150 -15.56 -2.64 3.26
N GLY A 151 -15.15 -1.36 3.25
CA GLY A 151 -14.15 -0.84 4.18
C GLY A 151 -12.72 -1.12 3.72
N ASN A 152 -11.77 -0.33 4.24
CA ASN A 152 -10.35 -0.52 4.00
C ASN A 152 -9.69 -1.22 5.22
N PRO A 153 -9.16 -2.45 5.09
CA PRO A 153 -8.56 -3.19 6.21
C PRO A 153 -7.40 -2.46 6.91
N LEU A 154 -6.77 -1.47 6.26
CA LEU A 154 -5.73 -0.66 6.89
C LEU A 154 -6.25 0.15 8.07
N VAL A 155 -7.51 0.59 8.05
CA VAL A 155 -8.08 1.39 9.15
C VAL A 155 -8.14 0.55 10.42
N GLU A 156 -8.69 -0.67 10.33
CA GLU A 156 -8.75 -1.60 11.46
C GLU A 156 -7.34 -2.01 11.90
N HIS A 157 -6.46 -2.32 10.95
CA HIS A 157 -5.07 -2.69 11.25
C HIS A 157 -4.30 -1.59 12.02
N LEU A 158 -4.56 -0.32 11.70
CA LEU A 158 -3.89 0.82 12.33
C LEU A 158 -4.58 1.32 13.61
N THR A 159 -5.78 0.83 13.93
CA THR A 159 -6.57 1.26 15.10
C THR A 159 -5.77 1.22 16.41
N PRO A 160 -4.96 0.16 16.70
CA PRO A 160 -4.13 0.12 17.91
C PRO A 160 -3.09 1.24 18.03
N TYR A 161 -2.83 2.00 16.97
CA TYR A 161 -1.81 3.04 16.91
C TYR A 161 -2.37 4.46 16.80
N PHE A 162 -3.70 4.64 16.71
CA PHE A 162 -4.31 5.96 16.54
C PHE A 162 -4.09 6.90 17.74
N ASP A 163 -3.95 6.35 18.95
CA ASP A 163 -3.79 7.10 20.20
C ASP A 163 -2.37 7.03 20.79
N VAL A 164 -1.37 6.66 19.97
CA VAL A 164 0.03 6.68 20.41
C VAL A 164 0.41 8.12 20.72
N LYS A 165 0.59 8.43 22.01
CA LYS A 165 1.00 9.76 22.46
C LYS A 165 2.35 10.11 21.86
N ARG A 166 2.40 11.18 21.06
CA ARG A 166 3.66 11.80 20.66
C ARG A 166 4.37 12.25 21.93
N LYS A 167 5.63 11.85 22.10
CA LYS A 167 6.50 12.40 23.16
C LYS A 167 6.96 13.81 22.76
N THR A 168 6.02 14.71 22.48
CA THR A 168 6.30 16.09 22.13
C THR A 168 6.18 16.95 23.38
N SER A 169 7.23 17.00 24.18
CA SER A 169 7.43 18.20 24.98
C SER A 169 7.98 19.28 24.04
N ARG A 170 7.52 20.52 24.15
CA ARG A 170 8.07 21.68 23.41
C ARG A 170 9.58 21.89 23.64
N ALA A 171 10.15 21.18 24.62
CA ALA A 171 11.56 21.13 24.99
C ALA A 171 12.31 19.84 24.54
N SER A 172 11.65 18.89 23.86
CA SER A 172 12.24 17.62 23.41
C SER A 172 12.46 17.55 21.91
N ARG A 173 13.53 16.85 21.52
CA ARG A 173 13.97 16.54 20.15
C ARG A 173 12.81 16.03 19.28
N ARG A 174 12.52 16.68 18.15
CA ARG A 174 11.47 16.24 17.20
C ARG A 174 11.90 14.96 16.49
N SER A 175 10.96 14.09 16.15
CA SER A 175 11.18 12.86 15.39
C SER A 175 10.62 13.01 13.98
N ILE A 176 11.45 12.85 12.97
CA ILE A 176 10.98 12.86 11.58
C ILE A 176 10.90 11.39 11.08
N ALA A 177 10.09 11.04 10.07
CA ALA A 177 9.94 9.70 9.48
C ALA A 177 10.34 9.71 7.98
N LEU A 178 11.14 8.75 7.47
CA LEU A 178 11.62 8.70 6.08
C LEU A 178 11.22 7.35 5.52
N LEU A 179 10.42 7.37 4.47
CA LEU A 179 9.88 6.17 3.86
C LEU A 179 10.27 6.20 2.38
N ALA A 180 11.31 5.44 2.03
CA ALA A 180 11.89 5.40 0.68
C ALA A 180 11.05 4.64 -0.36
N GLY A 181 9.89 4.13 0.03
CA GLY A 181 9.13 3.17 -0.76
C GLY A 181 9.52 1.74 -0.41
N SER A 182 8.82 0.80 -1.03
CA SER A 182 8.91 -0.62 -0.69
C SER A 182 9.71 -1.42 -1.70
N ARG A 183 9.78 -0.98 -2.95
CA ARG A 183 10.43 -1.72 -4.04
C ARG A 183 11.93 -1.40 -4.08
N PRO A 184 12.82 -2.37 -4.38
CA PRO A 184 14.25 -2.10 -4.49
C PRO A 184 14.59 -0.98 -5.48
N SER A 185 13.86 -0.89 -6.60
CA SER A 185 13.99 0.20 -7.58
C SER A 185 13.58 1.57 -7.02
N GLU A 186 12.52 1.64 -6.20
CA GLU A 186 12.12 2.88 -5.49
C GLU A 186 13.21 3.28 -4.49
N GLN A 187 13.69 2.34 -3.68
CA GLN A 187 14.71 2.59 -2.67
C GLN A 187 16.01 3.11 -3.30
N SER A 188 16.45 2.49 -4.40
CA SER A 188 17.63 2.91 -5.16
C SER A 188 17.49 4.35 -5.70
N ARG A 189 16.31 4.71 -6.22
CA ARG A 189 16.03 6.06 -6.75
C ARG A 189 15.92 7.11 -5.64
N HIS A 190 15.28 6.77 -4.53
CA HIS A 190 14.99 7.73 -3.45
C HIS A 190 16.12 7.90 -2.45
N LYS A 191 17.09 6.96 -2.40
CA LYS A 191 18.25 6.96 -1.50
C LYS A 191 18.97 8.29 -1.45
N THR A 192 19.41 8.80 -2.59
CA THR A 192 20.24 10.01 -2.66
C THR A 192 19.49 11.23 -2.16
N LEU A 193 18.22 11.35 -2.55
CA LEU A 193 17.34 12.44 -2.16
C LEU A 193 17.07 12.44 -0.66
N LEU A 194 16.73 11.29 -0.08
CA LEU A 194 16.48 11.14 1.34
C LEU A 194 17.73 11.37 2.19
N LYS A 195 18.90 10.93 1.72
CA LYS A 195 20.19 11.22 2.37
C LYS A 195 20.47 12.73 2.37
N GLY A 196 20.27 13.40 1.23
CA GLY A 196 20.43 14.85 1.12
C GLY A 196 19.46 15.61 2.03
N PHE A 197 18.18 15.22 2.06
CA PHE A 197 17.18 15.78 2.96
C PHE A 197 17.62 15.66 4.42
N ARG A 198 18.07 14.47 4.83
CA ARG A 198 18.56 14.22 6.20
C ARG A 198 19.72 15.15 6.55
N ASP A 199 20.73 15.22 5.69
CA ASP A 199 21.94 15.98 5.96
C ASP A 199 21.62 17.47 6.09
N ALA A 200 20.78 18.01 5.20
CA ALA A 200 20.27 19.38 5.27
C ALA A 200 19.41 19.62 6.53
N TRP A 201 18.52 18.69 6.88
CA TRP A 201 17.67 18.82 8.08
C TRP A 201 18.49 18.81 9.37
N LYS A 202 19.49 17.93 9.47
CA LYS A 202 20.41 17.87 10.63
C LYS A 202 21.22 19.14 10.79
N GLN A 203 21.66 19.76 9.69
CA GLN A 203 22.37 21.05 9.74
C GLN A 203 21.47 22.17 10.28
N LEU A 204 20.22 22.21 9.84
CA LEU A 204 19.26 23.23 10.25
C LEU A 204 18.72 23.01 11.69
N TYR A 205 18.52 21.75 12.07
CA TYR A 205 17.92 21.36 13.34
C TYR A 205 18.74 20.24 14.02
N PRO A 206 19.93 20.56 14.55
CA PRO A 206 20.86 19.56 15.10
C PRO A 206 20.31 18.83 16.35
N LYS A 207 19.30 19.40 17.00
CA LYS A 207 18.61 18.78 18.14
C LYS A 207 17.53 17.80 17.72
N ASP A 208 17.03 17.84 16.49
CA ASP A 208 16.01 16.91 16.04
C ASP A 208 16.60 15.51 15.85
N ARG A 209 15.85 14.49 16.26
CA ARG A 209 16.22 13.10 15.98
C ARG A 209 15.78 12.77 14.57
N ALA A 210 16.77 12.58 13.71
CA ALA A 210 16.54 12.03 12.40
C ALA A 210 16.30 10.50 12.48
N ILE A 211 15.03 10.13 12.65
CA ILE A 211 14.28 9.17 11.82
C ILE A 211 14.60 7.67 11.72
N TRP A 212 13.58 6.89 12.10
CA TRP A 212 13.36 5.46 11.91
C TRP A 212 13.06 5.06 10.46
N LEU A 213 13.74 4.01 9.99
CA LEU A 213 13.51 3.38 8.69
C LEU A 213 12.58 2.18 8.84
N PHE A 214 11.51 2.17 8.06
CA PHE A 214 10.54 1.08 8.08
C PHE A 214 10.90 0.00 7.07
N LEU A 215 11.64 -0.97 7.59
CA LEU A 215 12.14 -2.11 6.85
C LEU A 215 11.58 -3.38 7.50
N THR A 216 11.07 -4.31 6.69
CA THR A 216 10.95 -5.72 7.12
C THR A 216 12.36 -6.30 7.32
N GLU A 217 12.49 -7.43 8.03
CA GLU A 217 13.80 -8.00 8.40
C GLU A 217 14.73 -8.25 7.19
N GLY A 218 14.19 -8.55 6.01
CA GLY A 218 14.98 -8.66 4.77
C GLY A 218 15.52 -7.32 4.25
N GLU A 219 14.79 -6.23 4.51
CA GLU A 219 15.06 -4.88 3.99
C GLU A 219 16.09 -4.11 4.84
N ALA A 220 16.30 -4.54 6.09
CA ALA A 220 17.33 -3.99 6.98
C ALA A 220 18.76 -4.22 6.46
N LYS A 221 18.98 -5.22 5.60
CA LYS A 221 20.28 -5.51 4.98
C LYS A 221 20.63 -4.51 3.88
N ASP A 222 19.69 -4.23 2.98
CA ASP A 222 19.93 -3.37 1.81
C ASP A 222 19.91 -1.87 2.14
N ALA A 223 19.15 -1.46 3.15
CA ALA A 223 19.13 -0.06 3.61
C ALA A 223 20.22 0.27 4.64
N SER A 224 21.23 -0.58 4.80
CA SER A 224 22.40 -0.36 5.68
C SER A 224 23.04 1.04 5.51
N PHE A 225 23.05 1.56 4.29
CA PHE A 225 23.52 2.91 3.97
C PHE A 225 22.63 4.06 4.51
N LEU A 226 21.34 3.80 4.75
CA LEU A 226 20.44 4.74 5.44
C LEU A 226 20.56 4.59 6.95
N LEU A 227 21.14 3.51 7.46
CA LEU A 227 21.16 3.09 8.86
C LEU A 227 22.45 3.47 9.61
N GLU A 228 23.43 4.10 8.96
CA GLU A 228 24.67 4.54 9.60
C GLU A 228 24.39 5.71 10.57
N GLY A 229 24.31 5.41 11.88
CA GLY A 229 24.07 6.38 12.97
C GLY A 229 22.62 6.52 13.48
N TYR A 230 21.81 5.45 13.49
CA TYR A 230 20.36 5.50 13.81
C TYR A 230 19.88 4.43 14.82
N ASP A 231 18.78 4.73 15.52
CA ASP A 231 17.98 3.76 16.29
C ASP A 231 17.04 2.97 15.35
N LYS A 232 17.01 1.64 15.46
CA LYS A 232 16.27 0.73 14.54
C LYS A 232 14.86 0.38 15.06
N ALA A 233 13.82 0.52 14.22
CA ALA A 233 12.51 -0.16 14.39
C ALA A 233 12.33 -1.07 13.19
N THR A 234 12.69 -2.33 13.37
CA THR A 234 12.44 -3.36 12.37
C THR A 234 11.15 -4.08 12.71
N GLY A 235 10.28 -4.24 11.71
CA GLY A 235 9.14 -5.16 11.76
C GLY A 235 7.86 -4.68 12.47
N GLY A 236 6.71 -5.09 11.90
CA GLY A 236 5.40 -5.15 12.55
C GLY A 236 4.98 -3.92 13.37
N SER A 237 4.51 -4.16 14.59
CA SER A 237 3.96 -3.15 15.51
C SER A 237 4.96 -2.05 15.89
N THR A 238 6.25 -2.35 15.89
CA THR A 238 7.33 -1.38 16.17
C THR A 238 7.38 -0.30 15.09
N ARG A 239 7.17 -0.68 13.80
CA ARG A 239 7.06 0.28 12.70
C ARG A 239 5.94 1.28 12.95
N TYR A 240 4.73 0.78 13.20
CA TYR A 240 3.56 1.63 13.35
C TYR A 240 3.63 2.51 14.60
N ARG A 241 4.20 2.01 15.70
CA ARG A 241 4.44 2.83 16.91
C ARG A 241 5.44 3.96 16.65
N ALA A 242 6.54 3.67 15.95
CA ALA A 242 7.53 4.69 15.61
C ALA A 242 6.97 5.73 14.65
N LEU A 243 6.20 5.31 13.63
CA LEU A 243 5.53 6.23 12.71
C LEU A 243 4.48 7.09 13.44
N ALA A 244 3.64 6.47 14.28
CA ALA A 244 2.62 7.18 15.05
C ALA A 244 3.22 8.17 16.07
N SER A 245 4.49 7.99 16.45
CA SER A 245 5.23 8.89 17.32
C SER A 245 6.01 9.99 16.58
N ALA A 246 5.92 10.04 15.25
CA ALA A 246 6.64 11.04 14.44
C ALA A 246 5.95 12.42 14.47
N ASP A 247 6.77 13.47 14.37
CA ASP A 247 6.35 14.86 14.20
C ASP A 247 6.10 15.24 12.73
N LEU A 248 6.83 14.60 11.82
CA LEU A 248 6.73 14.78 10.38
C LEU A 248 7.13 13.47 9.69
N ALA A 249 6.55 13.17 8.53
CA ALA A 249 6.98 12.11 7.64
C ALA A 249 7.33 12.65 6.24
N VAL A 250 8.42 12.19 5.66
CA VAL A 250 8.77 12.36 4.25
C VAL A 250 8.64 10.98 3.61
N VAL A 251 7.62 10.82 2.79
CA VAL A 251 7.13 9.49 2.37
C VAL A 251 7.00 9.39 0.87
N ALA A 252 7.59 8.34 0.30
CA ALA A 252 7.37 7.99 -1.09
C ALA A 252 5.89 7.63 -1.29
N SER A 253 5.31 8.06 -2.42
CA SER A 253 3.92 7.68 -2.75
C SER A 253 3.72 6.15 -2.75
N GLY A 254 2.61 5.73 -2.17
CA GLY A 254 2.23 4.32 -2.01
C GLY A 254 1.37 4.11 -0.77
N THR A 255 1.23 2.84 -0.34
CA THR A 255 0.43 2.49 0.86
C THR A 255 0.94 3.19 2.12
N ALA A 256 2.24 3.39 2.24
CA ALA A 256 2.86 4.06 3.38
C ALA A 256 2.39 5.52 3.57
N CYS A 257 2.06 6.21 2.48
CA CYS A 257 1.48 7.55 2.51
C CYS A 257 0.08 7.54 3.15
N LEU A 258 -0.74 6.54 2.81
CA LEU A 258 -2.07 6.37 3.41
C LEU A 258 -1.96 5.96 4.89
N GLU A 259 -1.05 5.04 5.23
CA GLU A 259 -0.79 4.66 6.64
C GLU A 259 -0.42 5.89 7.48
N THR A 260 0.47 6.74 6.95
CA THR A 260 0.91 7.99 7.60
C THR A 260 -0.25 8.96 7.79
N ALA A 261 -1.10 9.11 6.77
CA ALA A 261 -2.29 9.97 6.82
C ALA A 261 -3.29 9.46 7.87
N LEU A 262 -3.54 8.15 7.91
CA LEU A 262 -4.45 7.52 8.86
C LEU A 262 -3.97 7.64 10.31
N LEU A 263 -2.65 7.70 10.54
CA LEU A 263 -2.06 7.98 11.85
C LEU A 263 -2.09 9.47 12.23
N GLY A 264 -2.52 10.36 11.32
CA GLY A 264 -2.59 11.80 11.56
C GLY A 264 -1.23 12.48 11.65
N ILE A 265 -0.22 11.91 11.02
CA ILE A 265 1.14 12.45 10.99
C ILE A 265 1.25 13.46 9.84
N PRO A 266 1.74 14.68 10.09
CA PRO A 266 2.08 15.62 9.02
C PRO A 266 3.03 14.95 8.03
N GLN A 267 2.76 15.08 6.73
CA GLN A 267 3.55 14.36 5.74
C GLN A 267 3.83 15.18 4.48
N VAL A 268 5.03 15.02 3.93
CA VAL A 268 5.39 15.43 2.57
C VAL A 268 5.50 14.19 1.72
N VAL A 269 4.68 14.13 0.67
CA VAL A 269 4.66 13.00 -0.24
C VAL A 269 5.55 13.32 -1.43
N PHE A 270 6.48 12.43 -1.74
CA PHE A 270 7.34 12.59 -2.90
C PHE A 270 7.37 11.35 -3.75
N TYR A 271 7.84 11.49 -4.99
CA TYR A 271 8.18 10.34 -5.80
C TYR A 271 9.19 10.72 -6.87
N SER A 272 10.18 9.85 -7.12
CA SER A 272 11.18 10.03 -8.18
C SER A 272 10.97 9.03 -9.32
N LEU A 273 10.57 9.55 -10.48
CA LEU A 273 10.37 8.80 -11.71
C LEU A 273 11.35 9.23 -12.80
N PRO A 274 11.86 8.29 -13.62
CA PRO A 274 12.55 8.62 -14.85
C PRO A 274 11.71 9.56 -15.71
N ARG A 275 12.37 10.52 -16.39
CA ARG A 275 11.69 11.56 -17.19
C ARG A 275 10.72 10.98 -18.23
N LEU A 276 11.07 9.84 -18.82
CA LEU A 276 10.22 9.14 -19.79
C LEU A 276 8.94 8.60 -19.13
N GLU A 277 9.03 8.03 -17.92
CA GLU A 277 7.86 7.54 -17.17
C GLU A 277 6.94 8.70 -16.78
N VAL A 278 7.51 9.84 -16.36
CA VAL A 278 6.73 11.07 -16.08
C VAL A 278 6.02 11.60 -17.32
N ALA A 279 6.73 11.68 -18.45
CA ALA A 279 6.14 12.13 -19.70
C ALA A 279 5.00 11.21 -20.14
N LEU A 280 5.18 9.89 -20.00
CA LEU A 280 4.17 8.88 -20.30
C LEU A 280 2.93 9.04 -19.42
N ILE A 281 3.10 9.20 -18.10
CA ILE A 281 2.00 9.39 -17.15
C ILE A 281 1.24 10.69 -17.46
N ARG A 282 1.96 11.80 -17.70
CA ARG A 282 1.33 13.11 -18.02
C ARG A 282 0.58 13.08 -19.35
N MET A 283 1.09 12.36 -20.33
CA MET A 283 0.46 12.22 -21.65
C MET A 283 -0.78 11.32 -21.59
N LEU A 284 -0.76 10.28 -20.74
CA LEU A 284 -1.76 9.21 -20.77
C LEU A 284 -2.80 9.29 -19.64
N ALA A 285 -2.52 10.05 -18.58
CA ALA A 285 -3.38 10.10 -17.41
C ALA A 285 -3.57 11.55 -16.94
N ARG A 286 -4.84 12.01 -16.89
CA ARG A 286 -5.23 13.29 -16.26
C ARG A 286 -5.35 13.12 -14.74
N VAL A 287 -4.28 12.65 -14.11
CA VAL A 287 -4.27 12.38 -12.68
C VAL A 287 -3.85 13.66 -11.97
N LYS A 288 -4.79 14.30 -11.25
CA LYS A 288 -4.52 15.51 -10.44
C LYS A 288 -3.65 15.19 -9.22
N HIS A 289 -3.85 14.01 -8.62
CA HIS A 289 -3.24 13.59 -7.36
C HIS A 289 -2.61 12.21 -7.49
N PHE A 290 -1.37 12.05 -7.02
CA PHE A 290 -0.72 10.74 -6.94
C PHE A 290 -0.52 10.25 -5.50
N ALA A 291 -0.77 11.08 -4.48
CA ALA A 291 -0.82 10.62 -3.09
C ALA A 291 -2.18 10.00 -2.79
N LEU A 292 -2.21 8.77 -2.28
CA LEU A 292 -3.44 8.10 -1.88
C LEU A 292 -4.40 8.94 -1.01
N PRO A 293 -3.98 9.65 0.05
CA PRO A 293 -4.90 10.48 0.84
C PRO A 293 -5.60 11.54 -0.01
N ASN A 294 -4.87 12.23 -0.88
CA ASN A 294 -5.42 13.24 -1.78
C ASN A 294 -6.35 12.63 -2.84
N VAL A 295 -6.00 11.46 -3.39
CA VAL A 295 -6.86 10.73 -4.33
C VAL A 295 -8.20 10.33 -3.70
N ILE A 296 -8.16 9.83 -2.45
CA ILE A 296 -9.35 9.35 -1.74
C ILE A 296 -10.33 10.50 -1.50
N ILE A 297 -9.83 11.64 -1.00
CA ILE A 297 -10.68 12.80 -0.68
C ILE A 297 -10.89 13.73 -1.89
N ALA A 298 -10.10 13.60 -2.96
CA ALA A 298 -9.97 14.52 -4.12
C ALA A 298 -9.64 15.97 -3.76
N GLU A 299 -8.71 16.18 -2.84
CA GLU A 299 -8.26 17.50 -2.40
C GLU A 299 -6.73 17.52 -2.26
N ASP A 300 -6.15 18.71 -2.32
CA ASP A 300 -4.73 18.96 -2.11
C ASP A 300 -4.41 19.00 -0.58
N ALA A 301 -4.68 17.93 0.15
CA ALA A 301 -4.59 17.90 1.61
C ALA A 301 -3.19 17.59 2.17
N VAL A 302 -2.36 16.90 1.39
CA VAL A 302 -0.93 16.73 1.67
C VAL A 302 -0.11 17.20 0.48
N PRO A 303 1.06 17.82 0.69
CA PRO A 303 1.91 18.25 -0.41
C PRO A 303 2.44 17.06 -1.20
N GLU A 304 2.42 17.20 -2.53
CA GLU A 304 2.82 16.20 -3.51
C GLU A 304 3.97 16.74 -4.37
N LEU A 305 5.16 16.15 -4.24
CA LEU A 305 6.36 16.58 -4.95
C LEU A 305 6.84 15.49 -5.91
N LEU A 306 6.74 15.76 -7.21
CA LEU A 306 7.25 14.87 -8.26
C LEU A 306 8.66 15.29 -8.69
N ASN A 307 9.62 14.37 -8.58
CA ASN A 307 11.05 14.62 -8.84
C ASN A 307 11.62 15.86 -8.10
N PRO A 308 11.39 16.03 -6.79
CA PRO A 308 11.91 17.21 -6.09
C PRO A 308 13.41 17.14 -5.92
N HIS A 309 14.02 18.31 -5.78
CA HIS A 309 15.34 18.48 -5.22
C HIS A 309 15.29 18.44 -3.69
N VAL A 310 16.46 18.34 -3.07
CA VAL A 310 16.59 18.34 -1.60
C VAL A 310 16.02 19.62 -0.99
N GLY A 311 16.25 20.77 -1.62
CA GLY A 311 15.75 22.07 -1.17
C GLY A 311 14.22 22.09 -1.07
N ASP A 312 13.54 21.69 -2.14
CA ASP A 312 12.07 21.63 -2.21
C ASP A 312 11.49 20.78 -1.07
N LEU A 313 12.08 19.59 -0.82
CA LEU A 313 11.64 18.72 0.28
C LEU A 313 11.85 19.37 1.65
N VAL A 314 12.97 20.05 1.86
CA VAL A 314 13.28 20.71 3.14
C VAL A 314 12.34 21.89 3.39
N GLU A 315 12.04 22.69 2.38
CA GLU A 315 11.12 23.81 2.48
C GLU A 315 9.71 23.35 2.81
N GLU A 316 9.20 22.37 2.05
CA GLU A 316 7.86 21.84 2.27
C GLU A 316 7.74 21.13 3.64
N ALA A 317 8.81 20.43 4.07
CA ALA A 317 8.89 19.82 5.40
C ALA A 317 8.78 20.86 6.54
N LYS A 318 9.42 22.03 6.41
CA LYS A 318 9.35 23.13 7.39
C LYS A 318 7.93 23.68 7.51
N LEU A 319 7.21 23.78 6.40
CA LEU A 319 5.82 24.23 6.39
C LEU A 319 4.90 23.16 6.99
N THR A 320 5.07 21.92 6.56
CA THR A 320 4.21 20.79 6.91
C THR A 320 4.30 20.42 8.39
N ILE A 321 5.50 20.44 9.00
CA ILE A 321 5.67 20.11 10.42
C ILE A 321 4.90 21.06 11.35
N CYS A 322 4.60 22.27 10.89
CA CYS A 322 3.81 23.26 11.63
C CYS A 322 2.29 23.03 11.55
N LYS A 323 1.84 22.01 10.83
CA LYS A 323 0.41 21.73 10.55
C LYS A 323 -0.12 20.42 11.19
N PRO A 324 0.17 20.10 12.47
CA PRO A 324 -0.30 18.86 13.09
C PRO A 324 -1.81 18.80 13.28
N LYS A 325 -2.52 19.93 13.30
CA LYS A 325 -3.98 19.97 13.37
C LYS A 325 -4.61 19.52 12.05
N GLU A 326 -4.19 20.10 10.93
CA GLU A 326 -4.64 19.73 9.58
C GLU A 326 -4.44 18.23 9.32
N ALA A 327 -3.27 17.68 9.71
CA ALA A 327 -2.99 16.25 9.55
C ALA A 327 -3.96 15.36 10.37
N ARG A 328 -4.37 15.79 11.57
CA ARG A 328 -5.34 15.05 12.41
C ARG A 328 -6.76 15.14 11.85
N GLU A 329 -7.16 16.31 11.35
CA GLU A 329 -8.46 16.51 10.69
C GLU A 329 -8.57 15.64 9.43
N LEU A 330 -7.52 15.61 8.61
CA LEU A 330 -7.40 14.71 7.48
C LEU A 330 -7.54 13.24 7.91
N ALA A 331 -6.87 12.82 8.98
CA ALA A 331 -6.96 11.45 9.49
C ALA A 331 -8.41 11.07 9.86
N ILE A 332 -9.13 11.95 10.56
CA ILE A 332 -10.53 11.72 10.95
C ILE A 332 -11.41 11.55 9.71
N ARG A 333 -11.25 12.45 8.73
CA ARG A 333 -11.98 12.39 7.45
C ARG A 333 -11.71 11.09 6.70
N LEU A 334 -10.44 10.70 6.58
CA LEU A 334 -10.04 9.45 5.92
C LEU A 334 -10.58 8.22 6.64
N ARG A 335 -10.49 8.16 7.97
CA ARG A 335 -11.02 7.02 8.76
C ARG A 335 -12.52 6.88 8.54
N LYS A 336 -13.27 7.98 8.49
CA LYS A 336 -14.71 7.97 8.18
C LYS A 336 -14.96 7.45 6.76
N GLU A 337 -14.35 8.07 5.74
CA GLU A 337 -14.51 7.69 4.32
C GLU A 337 -14.12 6.23 4.04
N LEU A 338 -13.19 5.67 4.81
CA LEU A 338 -12.67 4.31 4.64
C LEU A 338 -13.37 3.26 5.50
N THR A 339 -14.38 3.64 6.27
CA THR A 339 -15.21 2.71 7.07
C THR A 339 -16.69 2.74 6.72
N THR A 340 -17.21 3.86 6.19
CA THR A 340 -18.63 4.06 5.82
C THR A 340 -18.83 4.02 4.32
#